data_AF-A0A7S1NBT8-F1
#
_entry.id   AF-A0A7S1NBT8-F1
#
_cell.length_a   1.000
_cell.length_b   1.000
_cell.length_c   1.000
_cell.angle_alpha   90.00
_cell.angle_beta   90.00
_cell.angle_gamma   90.00
#
_symmetry.space_group_name_H-M   'P 1'
#
loop_
_entity.id
_entity.type
_entity.pdbx_description
1 polymer ?
#
loop_
_entity_poly.entity_id
_entity_poly.type
_entity_poly.pdbx_seq_one_letter_code
_entity_poly.pdbx_strand_id
1 'polypeptide(L)'
;RRLQALQAQWDAHRQRLEARLEALKAEAVAAWQQAQKDTSQASARQLELEEQVRYLQAMSAQQAKELTKKADMEARLKASMQQLNDLHRYKRQSDARPSAGTQTDGNGQWLSEQDWNDWKLMKGVYWQSLGLAPAHKSLVDGGVNAAEFPVPKQNDPIATLPVNHPDNHGLPSDPDPDSDPVPHTHPKPDFKPVCKVGVKFSRRPVKLPPRS
;
A
#
# COMPACT_ATOMS: atom_id res chain seq x y z
N ARG A 1 64.61 -45.89 -47.36
CA ARG A 1 65.00 -44.66 -46.63
C ARG A 1 64.08 -43.47 -46.94
N ARG A 2 64.08 -42.86 -48.13
CA ARG A 2 63.18 -41.71 -48.44
C ARG A 2 61.69 -42.02 -48.21
N LEU A 3 61.22 -43.20 -48.65
CA LEU A 3 59.84 -43.66 -48.39
C LEU A 3 59.54 -43.84 -46.89
N GLN A 4 60.49 -44.36 -46.11
CA GLN A 4 60.33 -44.52 -44.65
C GLN A 4 60.24 -43.15 -43.95
N ALA A 5 61.00 -42.15 -44.43
CA ALA A 5 60.92 -40.79 -43.89
C ALA A 5 59.58 -40.13 -44.20
N LEU A 6 59.02 -40.32 -45.40
CA LEU A 6 57.68 -39.85 -45.75
C LEU A 6 56.58 -40.53 -44.92
N GLN A 7 56.72 -41.84 -44.68
CA GLN A 7 55.80 -42.58 -43.82
C GLN A 7 55.80 -42.03 -42.39
N ALA A 8 56.99 -41.82 -41.80
CA ALA A 8 57.09 -41.26 -40.45
C ALA A 8 56.53 -39.83 -40.36
N GLN A 9 56.70 -39.01 -41.40
CA GLN A 9 56.08 -37.68 -41.47
C GLN A 9 54.56 -37.77 -41.53
N TRP A 10 54.02 -38.69 -42.34
CA TRP A 10 52.58 -38.92 -42.43
C TRP A 10 51.98 -39.35 -41.09
N ASP A 11 52.60 -40.32 -40.41
CA ASP A 11 52.13 -40.83 -39.13
C ASP A 11 52.19 -39.73 -38.05
N ALA A 12 53.25 -38.92 -38.03
CA ALA A 12 53.34 -37.76 -37.14
C ALA A 12 52.26 -36.70 -37.42
N HIS A 13 51.93 -36.45 -38.68
CA HIS A 13 50.84 -35.54 -39.05
C HIS A 13 49.47 -36.10 -38.64
N ARG A 14 49.25 -37.40 -38.83
CA ARG A 14 48.01 -38.09 -38.42
C ARG A 14 47.80 -38.03 -36.91
N GLN A 15 48.81 -38.36 -36.11
CA GLN A 15 48.73 -38.30 -34.64
C GLN A 15 48.45 -36.88 -34.14
N ARG A 16 49.07 -35.86 -34.74
CA ARG A 16 48.80 -34.45 -34.39
C ARG A 16 47.35 -34.05 -34.69
N LEU A 17 46.79 -34.51 -35.81
CA LEU A 17 45.40 -34.25 -36.16
C LEU A 17 44.44 -34.97 -35.21
N GLU A 18 44.70 -36.24 -34.89
CA GLU A 18 43.91 -37.02 -33.93
C GLU A 18 43.92 -36.35 -32.54
N ALA A 19 45.09 -35.95 -32.03
CA ALA A 19 45.19 -35.24 -30.75
C ALA A 19 44.45 -33.90 -30.75
N ARG A 20 44.51 -33.15 -31.86
CA ARG A 20 43.77 -31.89 -31.98
C ARG A 20 42.26 -32.10 -32.04
N LEU A 21 41.79 -33.15 -32.71
CA LEU A 21 40.37 -33.49 -32.76
C LEU A 21 39.86 -33.90 -31.38
N GLU A 22 40.61 -34.70 -30.63
CA GLU A 22 40.23 -35.07 -29.25
C GLU A 22 40.23 -33.86 -28.31
N ALA A 23 41.20 -32.95 -28.44
CA ALA A 23 41.20 -31.70 -27.68
C ALA A 23 39.97 -30.83 -27.99
N LEU A 24 39.62 -30.65 -29.27
CA LEU A 24 38.44 -29.89 -29.67
C LEU A 24 37.13 -30.54 -29.20
N LYS A 25 37.04 -31.87 -29.21
CA LYS A 25 35.87 -32.58 -28.65
C LYS A 25 35.75 -32.32 -27.15
N ALA A 26 36.86 -32.42 -26.41
CA ALA A 26 36.87 -32.15 -24.98
C ALA A 26 36.47 -30.69 -24.66
N GLU A 27 37.01 -29.73 -25.41
CA GLU A 27 36.64 -28.31 -25.29
C GLU A 27 35.15 -28.08 -25.59
N ALA A 28 34.61 -28.70 -26.64
CA ALA A 28 33.19 -28.58 -26.99
C ALA A 28 32.28 -29.15 -25.88
N VAL A 29 32.65 -30.29 -25.29
CA VAL A 29 31.90 -30.88 -24.16
C VAL A 29 31.97 -29.97 -22.93
N ALA A 30 33.15 -29.43 -22.60
CA ALA A 30 33.31 -28.51 -21.47
C ALA A 30 32.51 -27.22 -21.67
N ALA A 31 32.55 -26.64 -22.87
CA ALA A 31 31.78 -25.45 -23.22
C ALA A 31 30.27 -25.70 -23.13
N TRP A 32 29.80 -26.88 -23.57
CA TRP A 32 28.40 -27.26 -23.48
C TRP A 32 27.93 -27.45 -22.03
N GLN A 33 28.73 -28.12 -21.20
CA GLN A 33 28.44 -28.26 -19.76
C GLN A 33 28.40 -26.91 -19.04
N GLN A 34 29.34 -26.01 -19.37
CA GLN A 34 29.35 -24.66 -18.82
C GLN A 34 28.11 -23.87 -19.26
N ALA A 35 27.72 -23.94 -20.53
CA ALA A 35 26.50 -23.31 -21.02
C ALA A 35 25.25 -23.86 -20.32
N GLN A 36 25.17 -25.18 -20.07
CA GLN A 36 24.07 -25.79 -19.32
C GLN A 36 24.01 -25.31 -17.86
N LYS A 37 25.18 -25.15 -17.23
CA LYS A 37 25.26 -24.58 -15.88
C LYS A 37 24.83 -23.11 -15.87
N ASP A 38 25.29 -22.32 -16.83
CA ASP A 38 24.94 -20.90 -16.90
C ASP A 38 23.45 -20.68 -17.19
N THR A 39 22.82 -21.51 -18.03
CA THR A 39 21.37 -21.44 -18.28
C THR A 39 20.55 -21.80 -17.04
N SER A 40 20.94 -22.84 -16.29
CA SER A 40 20.28 -23.17 -15.02
C SER A 40 20.48 -22.11 -13.94
N GLN A 41 21.62 -21.44 -13.89
CA GLN A 41 21.83 -20.29 -12.99
C GLN A 41 21.00 -19.08 -13.42
N ALA A 42 20.88 -18.82 -14.72
CA ALA A 42 20.07 -17.74 -15.24
C ALA A 42 18.57 -17.95 -14.94
N SER A 43 18.07 -19.18 -15.08
CA SER A 43 16.67 -19.49 -14.75
C SER A 43 16.39 -19.37 -13.25
N ALA A 44 17.31 -19.80 -12.38
CA ALA A 44 17.17 -19.60 -10.93
C ALA A 44 17.09 -18.11 -10.55
N ARG A 45 17.98 -17.28 -11.14
CA ARG A 45 17.92 -15.82 -10.94
C ARG A 45 16.65 -15.19 -11.49
N GLN A 46 16.14 -15.69 -12.61
CA GLN A 46 14.86 -15.22 -13.16
C GLN A 46 13.71 -15.50 -12.19
N LEU A 47 13.64 -16.70 -11.61
CA LEU A 47 12.62 -17.04 -10.62
C LEU A 47 12.70 -16.15 -9.37
N GLU A 48 13.91 -15.91 -8.85
CA GLU A 48 14.12 -15.01 -7.71
C GLU A 48 13.63 -13.58 -8.01
N LEU A 49 13.92 -13.07 -9.20
CA LEU A 49 13.44 -11.75 -9.63
C LEU A 49 11.91 -11.72 -9.79
N GLU A 50 11.30 -12.78 -10.33
CA GLU A 50 9.84 -12.88 -10.43
C GLU A 50 9.17 -12.88 -9.05
N GLU A 51 9.75 -13.56 -8.06
CA GLU A 51 9.29 -13.55 -6.68
C GLU A 51 9.40 -12.15 -6.05
N GLN A 52 10.54 -11.46 -6.24
CA GLN A 52 10.73 -10.09 -5.77
C GLN A 52 9.70 -9.13 -6.40
N VAL A 53 9.43 -9.27 -7.69
CA VAL A 53 8.41 -8.47 -8.38
C VAL A 53 7.02 -8.73 -7.78
N ARG A 54 6.64 -9.99 -7.55
CA ARG A 54 5.35 -10.32 -6.91
C ARG A 54 5.25 -9.73 -5.50
N TYR A 55 6.32 -9.80 -4.72
CA TYR A 55 6.37 -9.19 -3.39
C TYR A 55 6.17 -7.67 -3.43
N LEU A 56 6.90 -6.97 -4.30
CA LEU A 56 6.77 -5.52 -4.46
C LEU A 56 5.36 -5.12 -4.94
N GLN A 57 4.77 -5.90 -5.85
CA GLN A 57 3.38 -5.69 -6.26
C GLN A 57 2.41 -5.83 -5.10
N ALA A 58 2.55 -6.86 -4.25
CA ALA A 58 1.73 -7.04 -3.06
C ALA A 58 1.86 -5.86 -2.08
N MET A 59 3.10 -5.42 -1.82
CA MET A 59 3.37 -4.26 -0.96
C MET A 59 2.75 -2.97 -1.53
N SER A 60 2.87 -2.73 -2.83
CA SER A 60 2.27 -1.56 -3.47
C SER A 60 0.72 -1.59 -3.41
N ALA A 61 0.11 -2.77 -3.58
CA ALA A 61 -1.32 -2.94 -3.47
C ALA A 61 -1.80 -2.72 -2.02
N GLN A 62 -1.02 -3.13 -1.02
CA GLN A 62 -1.31 -2.84 0.38
C GLN A 62 -1.24 -1.32 0.65
N GLN A 63 -0.19 -0.64 0.18
CA GLN A 63 -0.07 0.81 0.32
C GLN A 63 -1.23 1.55 -0.34
N ALA A 64 -1.67 1.11 -1.52
CA ALA A 64 -2.84 1.68 -2.18
C ALA A 64 -4.12 1.55 -1.32
N LYS A 65 -4.34 0.37 -0.69
CA LYS A 65 -5.46 0.15 0.25
C LYS A 65 -5.35 1.02 1.51
N GLU A 66 -4.14 1.26 2.00
CA GLU A 66 -3.94 2.14 3.16
C GLU A 66 -4.21 3.61 2.80
N LEU A 67 -3.81 4.05 1.60
CA LEU A 67 -4.09 5.39 1.11
C LEU A 67 -5.60 5.62 0.91
N THR A 68 -6.33 4.65 0.37
CA THR A 68 -7.79 4.78 0.25
C THR A 68 -8.47 4.87 1.62
N LYS A 69 -8.05 4.03 2.59
CA LYS A 69 -8.55 4.13 3.98
C LYS A 69 -8.26 5.50 4.60
N LYS A 70 -7.07 6.07 4.37
CA LYS A 70 -6.73 7.41 4.86
C LYS A 70 -7.59 8.49 4.21
N ALA A 71 -7.80 8.42 2.89
CA ALA A 71 -8.68 9.34 2.17
C ALA A 71 -10.12 9.29 2.70
N ASP A 72 -10.65 8.10 3.01
CA ASP A 72 -11.99 7.95 3.61
C ASP A 72 -12.07 8.56 5.01
N MET A 73 -11.03 8.37 5.84
CA MET A 73 -10.96 8.99 7.16
C MET A 73 -10.88 10.52 7.06
N GLU A 74 -10.09 11.06 6.13
CA GLU A 74 -10.03 12.51 5.88
C GLU A 74 -11.39 13.06 5.43
N ALA A 75 -12.11 12.35 4.57
CA ALA A 75 -13.44 12.75 4.13
C ALA A 75 -14.43 12.80 5.32
N ARG A 76 -14.40 11.79 6.21
CA ARG A 76 -15.20 11.77 7.44
C ARG A 76 -14.85 12.93 8.37
N LEU A 77 -13.55 13.20 8.56
CA LEU A 77 -13.09 14.31 9.41
C LEU A 77 -13.58 15.66 8.87
N LYS A 78 -13.46 15.88 7.55
CA LYS A 78 -13.98 17.09 6.89
C LYS A 78 -15.48 17.25 7.09
N ALA A 79 -16.26 16.17 6.97
CA ALA A 79 -17.70 16.20 7.23
C ALA A 79 -18.02 16.57 8.69
N SER A 80 -17.32 16.00 9.67
CA SER A 80 -17.48 16.36 11.09
C SER A 80 -17.10 17.81 11.38
N MET A 81 -16.02 18.32 10.77
CA MET A 81 -15.63 19.73 10.88
C MET A 81 -16.71 20.65 10.30
N GLN A 82 -17.34 20.27 9.19
CA GLN A 82 -18.44 21.03 8.61
C GLN A 82 -19.66 21.06 9.54
N GLN A 83 -20.04 19.92 10.13
CA GLN A 83 -21.11 19.85 11.12
C GLN A 83 -20.83 20.74 12.34
N LEU A 84 -19.60 20.74 12.86
CA LEU A 84 -19.19 21.64 13.95
C LEU A 84 -19.29 23.12 13.55
N ASN A 85 -18.85 23.47 12.35
CA ASN A 85 -18.96 24.84 11.85
C ASN A 85 -20.42 25.28 11.72
N ASP A 86 -21.31 24.40 11.25
CA ASP A 86 -22.74 24.67 11.17
C ASP A 86 -23.38 24.82 12.56
N LEU A 87 -22.98 24.00 13.54
CA LEU A 87 -23.38 24.18 14.94
C LEU A 87 -22.89 25.52 15.51
N HIS A 88 -21.65 25.92 15.24
CA HIS A 88 -21.12 27.22 15.66
C HIS A 88 -21.85 28.39 14.99
N ARG A 89 -22.26 28.25 13.73
CA ARG A 89 -23.10 29.25 13.04
C ARG A 89 -24.47 29.34 13.69
N TYR A 90 -25.10 28.20 13.95
CA TYR A 90 -26.40 28.15 14.62
C TYR A 90 -26.33 28.75 16.03
N LYS A 91 -25.29 28.42 16.81
CA LYS A 91 -25.06 29.01 18.14
C LYS A 91 -24.87 30.52 18.08
N ARG A 92 -24.05 31.01 17.13
CA ARG A 92 -23.88 32.46 16.94
C ARG A 92 -25.19 33.16 16.59
N GLN A 93 -26.05 32.52 15.79
CA GLN A 93 -27.39 33.04 15.48
C GLN A 93 -28.34 33.00 16.69
N SER A 94 -28.25 31.97 17.54
CA SER A 94 -29.06 31.88 18.76
C SER A 94 -28.61 32.89 19.82
N ASP A 95 -27.31 33.13 19.96
CA ASP A 95 -26.74 34.09 20.90
C ASP A 95 -26.91 35.54 20.40
N ALA A 96 -26.89 35.75 19.07
CA ALA A 96 -27.25 37.01 18.43
C ALA A 96 -28.76 37.23 18.35
N ARG A 97 -29.59 36.34 18.92
CA ARG A 97 -30.97 36.72 19.22
C ARG A 97 -30.89 37.90 20.17
N PRO A 98 -31.51 39.05 19.86
CA PRO A 98 -31.66 40.10 20.85
C PRO A 98 -32.28 39.43 22.08
N SER A 99 -31.62 39.58 23.23
CA SER A 99 -32.17 39.16 24.51
C SER A 99 -33.63 39.54 24.53
N ALA A 100 -34.51 38.56 24.74
CA ALA A 100 -35.92 38.77 24.95
C ALA A 100 -36.08 39.89 25.99
N GLY A 101 -36.46 41.06 25.48
CA GLY A 101 -36.16 42.33 26.11
C GLY A 101 -36.32 43.53 25.17
N THR A 102 -36.40 43.36 23.85
CA THR A 102 -36.87 44.44 22.94
C THR A 102 -37.28 43.85 21.58
N GLN A 103 -38.49 43.31 21.48
CA GLN A 103 -39.19 43.18 20.20
C GLN A 103 -40.54 43.83 20.39
N THR A 104 -40.64 45.06 19.90
CA THR A 104 -41.90 45.78 19.78
C THR A 104 -42.65 45.24 18.58
N ASP A 105 -43.97 45.15 18.69
CA ASP A 105 -44.81 45.10 17.49
C ASP A 105 -44.47 46.29 16.58
N GLY A 106 -44.87 46.31 15.32
CA GLY A 106 -44.58 47.42 14.41
C GLY A 106 -45.08 48.81 14.86
N ASN A 107 -45.69 48.93 16.06
CA ASN A 107 -46.22 50.13 16.69
C ASN A 107 -45.48 50.54 17.99
N GLY A 108 -44.41 49.85 18.38
CA GLY A 108 -43.64 50.21 19.58
C GLY A 108 -44.20 49.68 20.90
N GLN A 109 -45.26 48.84 20.89
CA GLN A 109 -45.78 48.20 22.08
C GLN A 109 -45.15 46.83 22.30
N TRP A 110 -44.89 46.52 23.57
CA TRP A 110 -44.35 45.24 24.00
C TRP A 110 -45.45 44.21 23.89
N LEU A 111 -45.20 43.11 23.17
CA LEU A 111 -46.11 41.97 23.15
C LEU A 111 -46.27 41.46 24.58
N SER A 112 -47.53 41.28 25.02
CA SER A 112 -47.78 40.66 26.31
C SER A 112 -47.24 39.23 26.31
N GLU A 113 -46.94 38.67 27.49
CA GLU A 113 -46.47 37.30 27.63
C GLU A 113 -47.46 36.28 27.01
N GLN A 114 -48.73 36.66 26.94
CA GLN A 114 -49.79 35.92 26.29
C GLN A 114 -49.67 35.97 24.76
N ASP A 115 -49.44 37.14 24.17
CA ASP A 115 -49.24 37.29 22.72
C ASP A 115 -47.97 36.58 22.24
N TRP A 116 -46.94 36.52 23.09
CA TRP A 116 -45.72 35.74 22.81
C TRP A 116 -45.98 34.23 22.82
N ASN A 117 -46.80 33.76 23.76
CA ASN A 117 -47.22 32.37 23.82
C ASN A 117 -48.15 32.00 22.64
N ASP A 118 -49.06 32.88 22.25
CA ASP A 118 -49.92 32.69 21.09
C ASP A 118 -49.13 32.72 19.77
N TRP A 119 -48.11 33.57 19.67
CA TRP A 119 -47.19 33.57 18.53
C TRP A 119 -46.37 32.27 18.44
N LYS A 120 -45.88 31.76 19.58
CA LYS A 120 -45.22 30.45 19.66
C LYS A 120 -46.17 29.31 19.30
N LEU A 121 -47.44 29.36 19.73
CA LEU A 121 -48.45 28.38 19.36
C LEU A 121 -48.69 28.39 17.85
N MET A 122 -48.90 29.57 17.27
CA MET A 122 -49.12 29.75 15.82
C MET A 122 -47.92 29.31 14.98
N LYS A 123 -46.69 29.60 15.43
CA LYS A 123 -45.47 29.13 14.77
C LYS A 123 -45.23 27.63 14.97
N GLY A 124 -45.54 27.07 16.13
CA GLY A 124 -45.48 25.63 16.39
C GLY A 124 -46.43 24.84 15.49
N VAL A 125 -47.64 25.37 15.27
CA VAL A 125 -48.62 24.80 14.33
C VAL A 125 -48.14 24.90 12.87
N TYR A 126 -47.46 25.98 12.48
CA TYR A 126 -46.88 26.12 11.14
C TYR A 126 -45.78 25.09 10.85
N TRP A 127 -44.92 24.78 11.83
CA TRP A 127 -43.90 23.73 11.70
C TRP A 127 -44.49 22.33 11.67
N GLN A 128 -45.59 22.09 12.40
CA GLN A 128 -46.31 20.83 12.40
C GLN A 128 -47.06 20.57 11.07
N SER A 129 -47.56 21.64 10.44
CA SER A 129 -48.31 21.59 9.18
C SER A 129 -47.40 21.42 7.94
N LEU A 130 -46.10 21.74 8.07
CA LEU A 130 -45.07 21.52 7.04
C LEU A 130 -44.52 20.09 7.01
N GLY A 131 -45.08 19.15 7.80
CA GLY A 131 -44.68 17.74 7.79
C GLY A 131 -43.31 17.44 8.42
N LEU A 132 -42.74 18.41 9.14
CA LEU A 132 -41.47 18.27 9.86
C LEU A 132 -41.72 18.12 11.36
N ALA A 133 -42.18 16.94 11.79
CA ALA A 133 -42.05 16.45 13.17
C ALA A 133 -42.28 14.92 13.18
N PRO A 134 -41.49 14.11 13.94
CA PRO A 134 -41.31 14.37 15.37
C PRO A 134 -39.93 13.99 15.95
N ALA A 135 -39.19 14.97 16.46
CA ALA A 135 -38.10 14.71 17.43
C ALA A 135 -38.17 15.57 18.71
N HIS A 136 -39.10 16.53 18.81
CA HIS A 136 -39.11 17.50 19.93
C HIS A 136 -40.33 17.43 20.85
N LYS A 137 -41.12 16.35 20.80
CA LYS A 137 -42.27 16.14 21.70
C LYS A 137 -41.89 15.51 23.06
N SER A 138 -40.61 15.50 23.42
CA SER A 138 -40.12 14.83 24.64
C SER A 138 -39.55 15.77 25.71
N LEU A 139 -39.66 17.10 25.56
CA LEU A 139 -38.95 18.03 26.47
C LEU A 139 -39.83 19.01 27.25
N VAL A 140 -41.17 18.94 27.14
CA VAL A 140 -42.05 19.93 27.78
C VAL A 140 -43.06 19.34 28.77
N ASP A 141 -43.38 18.04 28.77
CA ASP A 141 -44.40 17.46 29.67
C ASP A 141 -43.94 16.30 30.58
N GLY A 142 -42.63 16.16 30.83
CA GLY A 142 -42.08 14.98 31.54
C GLY A 142 -41.24 15.31 32.77
N GLY A 143 -41.80 15.97 33.77
CA GLY A 143 -41.20 16.01 35.11
C GLY A 143 -41.27 14.63 35.78
N VAL A 144 -40.09 14.07 36.07
CA VAL A 144 -39.83 13.03 37.08
C VAL A 144 -40.45 11.64 36.83
N ASN A 145 -39.65 10.76 36.22
CA ASN A 145 -39.46 9.41 36.76
C ASN A 145 -38.04 8.93 36.47
N ALA A 146 -37.30 8.71 37.54
CA ALA A 146 -36.09 7.92 37.51
C ALA A 146 -36.48 6.47 37.18
N ALA A 147 -36.34 6.07 35.92
CA ALA A 147 -36.28 4.68 35.53
C ALA A 147 -35.41 4.58 34.28
N GLU A 148 -34.22 4.05 34.48
CA GLU A 148 -33.42 3.35 33.48
C GLU A 148 -33.06 4.15 32.23
N PHE A 149 -31.92 4.86 32.32
CA PHE A 149 -31.03 4.96 31.17
C PHE A 149 -30.76 3.52 30.68
N PRO A 150 -31.12 3.12 29.45
CA PRO A 150 -30.57 1.91 28.90
C PRO A 150 -29.10 2.21 28.64
N VAL A 151 -28.25 1.79 29.57
CA VAL A 151 -26.86 1.48 29.25
C VAL A 151 -26.91 0.56 28.04
N PRO A 152 -26.27 0.89 26.91
CA PRO A 152 -26.13 -0.08 25.84
C PRO A 152 -25.36 -1.26 26.43
N LYS A 153 -26.08 -2.36 26.67
CA LYS A 153 -25.49 -3.64 27.04
C LYS A 153 -24.53 -4.00 25.92
N GLN A 154 -23.24 -3.93 26.22
CA GLN A 154 -22.30 -4.93 25.75
C GLN A 154 -22.99 -6.29 25.86
N ASN A 155 -23.32 -6.89 24.72
CA ASN A 155 -23.47 -8.32 24.50
C ASN A 155 -23.91 -8.51 23.05
N ASP A 156 -22.92 -8.58 22.16
CA ASP A 156 -23.04 -9.49 21.03
C ASP A 156 -22.84 -10.92 21.59
N PRO A 157 -23.85 -11.80 21.61
CA PRO A 157 -23.60 -13.19 21.32
C PRO A 157 -23.61 -13.31 19.79
N ILE A 158 -22.40 -13.37 19.24
CA ILE A 158 -22.13 -13.86 17.90
C ILE A 158 -22.98 -15.11 17.67
N ALA A 159 -23.88 -15.03 16.69
CA ALA A 159 -24.48 -16.21 16.10
C ALA A 159 -23.34 -17.06 15.55
N THR A 160 -23.08 -18.17 16.23
CA THR A 160 -22.28 -19.30 15.77
C THR A 160 -22.83 -19.77 14.42
N LEU A 161 -22.12 -19.42 13.34
CA LEU A 161 -22.16 -20.16 12.09
C LEU A 161 -21.15 -21.32 12.20
N PRO A 162 -21.51 -22.54 11.78
CA PRO A 162 -20.61 -23.70 11.86
C PRO A 162 -19.47 -23.54 10.87
N VAL A 163 -18.25 -23.38 11.39
CA VAL A 163 -17.01 -23.46 10.61
C VAL A 163 -16.73 -24.94 10.36
N ASN A 164 -16.90 -25.38 9.11
CA ASN A 164 -16.24 -26.58 8.62
C ASN A 164 -14.73 -26.37 8.79
N HIS A 165 -14.09 -27.21 9.60
CA HIS A 165 -12.65 -27.39 9.59
C HIS A 165 -12.26 -28.20 8.34
N PRO A 166 -11.40 -27.69 7.45
CA PRO A 166 -10.39 -28.53 6.86
C PRO A 166 -9.17 -28.49 7.76
N ASP A 167 -8.72 -29.68 8.17
CA ASP A 167 -7.37 -29.91 8.65
C ASP A 167 -6.36 -29.15 7.79
N ASN A 168 -5.52 -28.35 8.42
CA ASN A 168 -4.11 -28.32 8.08
C ASN A 168 -3.29 -27.82 9.26
N HIS A 169 -2.61 -28.78 9.85
CA HIS A 169 -1.49 -28.62 10.75
C HIS A 169 -0.44 -27.68 10.16
N GLY A 170 0.08 -26.75 10.97
CA GLY A 170 1.26 -25.96 10.63
C GLY A 170 1.30 -24.57 11.25
N LEU A 171 1.20 -24.47 12.57
CA LEU A 171 1.70 -23.28 13.27
C LEU A 171 3.23 -23.39 13.36
N PRO A 172 4.03 -22.46 12.79
CA PRO A 172 5.38 -22.26 13.29
C PRO A 172 5.28 -21.50 14.62
N SER A 173 5.95 -22.06 15.62
CA SER A 173 6.06 -21.57 17.00
C SER A 173 6.58 -20.12 17.08
N ASP A 174 6.17 -19.46 18.17
CA ASP A 174 6.65 -18.16 18.65
C ASP A 174 8.16 -17.93 18.47
N PRO A 175 8.61 -16.72 18.13
CA PRO A 175 10.02 -16.36 18.26
C PRO A 175 10.32 -16.01 19.72
N ASP A 176 11.27 -16.74 20.31
CA ASP A 176 11.83 -16.47 21.64
C ASP A 176 12.39 -15.03 21.76
N PRO A 177 12.04 -14.27 22.82
CA PRO A 177 12.51 -12.91 23.02
C PRO A 177 13.94 -12.79 23.59
N ASP A 178 14.64 -13.91 23.83
CA ASP A 178 15.99 -13.94 24.44
C ASP A 178 17.14 -14.24 23.45
N SER A 179 16.92 -14.02 22.15
CA SER A 179 18.03 -14.06 21.19
C SER A 179 18.74 -12.70 21.17
N ASP A 180 19.90 -12.63 21.85
CA ASP A 180 20.84 -11.51 21.79
C ASP A 180 20.95 -10.96 20.34
N PRO A 181 20.78 -9.65 20.12
CA PRO A 181 20.85 -9.11 18.77
C PRO A 181 22.29 -9.25 18.27
N VAL A 182 22.52 -10.20 17.35
CA VAL A 182 23.75 -10.26 16.59
C VAL A 182 23.91 -8.92 15.88
N PRO A 183 24.97 -8.13 16.15
CA PRO A 183 25.14 -6.86 15.49
C PRO A 183 25.41 -7.12 14.02
N HIS A 184 24.40 -6.92 13.17
CA HIS A 184 24.59 -6.83 11.73
C HIS A 184 25.36 -5.53 11.45
N THR A 185 26.68 -5.61 11.57
CA THR A 185 27.60 -4.65 10.98
C THR A 185 27.50 -4.80 9.48
N HIS A 186 26.67 -3.97 8.85
CA HIS A 186 26.83 -3.71 7.42
C HIS A 186 28.16 -2.97 7.25
N PRO A 187 29.18 -3.55 6.58
CA PRO A 187 30.33 -2.74 6.19
C PRO A 187 29.82 -1.66 5.25
N LYS A 188 30.00 -0.39 5.64
CA LYS A 188 29.82 0.75 4.74
C LYS A 188 30.66 0.49 3.48
N PRO A 189 30.10 0.60 2.26
CA PRO A 189 30.89 0.52 1.06
C PRO A 189 31.87 1.69 1.04
N ASP A 190 33.15 1.35 1.17
CA ASP A 190 34.26 2.28 1.09
C ASP A 190 34.44 2.64 -0.40
N PHE A 191 33.80 3.73 -0.83
CA PHE A 191 33.89 4.24 -2.20
C PHE A 191 35.30 4.78 -2.46
N LYS A 192 36.22 3.88 -2.81
CA LYS A 192 37.49 4.28 -3.42
C LYS A 192 37.19 4.76 -4.84
N PRO A 193 37.58 5.99 -5.22
CA PRO A 193 37.34 6.48 -6.57
C PRO A 193 38.14 5.64 -7.57
N VAL A 194 37.43 4.90 -8.42
CA VAL A 194 38.03 4.15 -9.52
C VAL A 194 38.66 5.14 -10.50
N CYS A 195 39.99 5.09 -10.64
CA CYS A 195 40.72 5.87 -11.63
C CYS A 195 40.12 5.64 -13.03
N LYS A 196 39.58 6.70 -13.64
CA LYS A 196 39.18 6.73 -15.05
C LYS A 196 40.41 6.44 -15.92
N VAL A 197 40.53 5.21 -16.41
CA VAL A 197 41.52 4.85 -17.42
C VAL A 197 41.01 5.42 -18.76
N GLY A 198 41.53 6.58 -19.15
CA GLY A 198 41.23 7.21 -20.42
C GLY A 198 41.80 6.41 -21.57
N VAL A 199 41.00 5.52 -22.17
CA VAL A 199 41.36 4.81 -23.40
C VAL A 199 41.26 5.81 -24.57
N LYS A 200 42.41 6.29 -25.04
CA LYS A 200 42.51 7.10 -26.26
C LYS A 200 42.32 6.20 -27.49
N PHE A 201 41.17 6.29 -28.14
CA PHE A 201 40.93 5.61 -29.42
C PHE A 201 41.75 6.30 -30.52
N SER A 202 42.93 5.77 -30.85
CA SER A 202 43.65 6.15 -32.07
C SER A 202 42.94 5.55 -33.28
N ARG A 203 42.16 6.36 -34.00
CA ARG A 203 41.55 5.96 -35.27
C ARG A 203 42.64 5.94 -36.36
N ARG A 204 43.19 4.76 -36.66
CA ARG A 204 43.88 4.55 -37.94
C ARG A 204 42.85 4.07 -38.97
N PRO A 205 42.68 4.74 -40.11
CA PRO A 205 41.72 4.32 -41.14
C PRO A 205 42.18 2.99 -41.75
N VAL A 206 41.29 1.99 -41.71
CA VAL A 206 41.48 0.70 -42.35
C VAL A 206 41.20 0.87 -43.85
N LYS A 207 42.22 0.71 -44.70
CA LYS A 207 42.04 0.61 -46.15
C LYS A 207 41.38 -0.74 -46.47
N LEU A 208 40.13 -0.70 -46.91
CA LEU A 208 39.47 -1.88 -47.48
C LEU A 208 39.98 -2.13 -48.91
N PRO A 209 40.24 -3.39 -49.32
CA PRO A 209 40.61 -3.70 -50.69
C PRO A 209 39.44 -3.46 -51.65
N PRO A 210 39.71 -3.08 -52.93
CA PRO A 210 38.68 -2.86 -53.92
C PRO A 210 37.95 -4.17 -54.23
N ARG A 211 36.62 -4.11 -54.24
CA ARG A 211 35.77 -5.23 -54.67
C ARG A 211 35.91 -5.39 -56.19
N SER A 212 36.39 -6.55 -56.61
CA SER A 212 36.22 -7.11 -57.95
C SER A 212 34.98 -7.99 -57.99
#